data_AF-A0AAU3NMF4-F1
#
_entry.id   AF-A0AAU3NMF4-F1
#
_cell.length_a   1.000
_cell.length_b   1.000
_cell.length_c   1.000
_cell.angle_alpha   90.00
_cell.angle_beta   90.00
_cell.angle_gamma   90.00
#
_symmetry.space_group_name_H-M   'P 1'
#
loop_
_entity.id
_entity.type
_entity.pdbx_description
1 polymer ?
#
loop_
_entity_poly.entity_id
_entity_poly.type
_entity_poly.pdbx_seq_one_letter_code
_entity_poly.pdbx_strand_id
1 'polypeptide(L)' 'MALMEAESGLCGDCGHPLAETTHAGNEGAYDASITKCHACLAGAQRVAAFQEDGGKTDGLKISVFRRES' A
#
# COMPACT_ATOMS: atom_id res chain seq x y z
N MET A 1 -12.31 -9.93 23.85
CA MET A 1 -11.93 -8.50 23.85
C MET A 1 -10.42 -8.28 23.82
N ALA A 2 -9.58 -9.32 23.70
CA ALA A 2 -8.12 -9.16 23.78
C ALA A 2 -7.45 -8.57 22.52
N LEU A 3 -8.12 -8.54 21.35
CA LEU A 3 -7.54 -8.03 20.10
C LEU A 3 -7.58 -6.49 20.03
N MET A 4 -8.68 -5.87 20.47
CA MET A 4 -8.87 -4.41 20.41
C MET A 4 -7.93 -3.64 21.35
N GLU A 5 -7.60 -4.20 22.51
CA GLU A 5 -6.66 -3.56 23.44
C GLU A 5 -5.22 -3.57 22.92
N ALA A 6 -4.82 -4.60 22.17
CA ALA A 6 -3.50 -4.70 21.54
C ALA A 6 -3.30 -3.70 20.39
N GLU A 7 -4.36 -3.40 19.63
CA GLU A 7 -4.31 -2.45 18.49
C GLU A 7 -4.27 -0.98 18.93
N SER A 8 -4.72 -0.67 20.16
CA SER A 8 -4.76 0.71 20.69
C SER A 8 -3.38 1.37 20.84
N GLY A 9 -2.30 0.57 20.84
CA GLY A 9 -0.93 1.05 20.95
C GLY A 9 -0.16 1.13 19.63
N LEU A 10 -0.75 0.74 18.50
CA LEU A 10 -0.07 0.71 17.20
C LEU A 10 -0.37 1.96 16.38
N CYS A 11 0.60 2.37 15.57
CA CYS A 11 0.41 3.39 14.55
C CYS A 11 -0.56 2.88 13.48
N GLY A 12 -1.58 3.66 13.14
CA GLY A 12 -2.59 3.28 12.13
C GLY A 12 -2.04 3.16 10.71
N ASP A 13 -0.88 3.76 10.41
CA ASP A 13 -0.28 3.75 9.08
C ASP A 13 0.77 2.64 8.93
N CYS A 14 1.77 2.61 9.82
CA CYS A 14 2.90 1.68 9.71
C CYS A 14 2.82 0.46 10.64
N GLY A 15 1.85 0.42 11.56
CA GLY A 15 1.64 -0.71 12.48
C GLY A 15 2.67 -0.86 13.60
N HIS A 16 3.63 0.06 13.73
CA HIS A 16 4.62 0.02 14.82
C HIS A 16 4.05 0.55 16.15
N PRO A 17 4.61 0.15 17.31
CA PRO A 17 4.20 0.69 18.60
C PRO A 17 4.39 2.21 18.70
N LEU A 18 3.34 2.94 19.03
CA LEU A 18 3.39 4.40 19.22
C LEU A 18 4.31 4.79 20.38
N ALA A 19 4.30 4.02 21.47
CA ALA A 19 5.17 4.28 22.63
C ALA A 19 6.67 4.29 22.29
N GLU A 20 7.07 3.53 21.26
CA GLU A 20 8.45 3.48 20.77
C GLU A 20 8.68 4.55 19.70
N THR A 21 7.84 4.58 18.66
CA THR A 21 8.03 5.42 17.47
C THR A 21 7.81 6.92 17.72
N THR A 22 7.12 7.29 18.80
CA THR A 22 6.94 8.70 19.20
C THR A 22 7.94 9.16 20.27
N HIS A 23 8.82 8.27 20.74
CA HIS A 23 9.84 8.63 21.71
C HIS A 23 10.90 9.53 21.06
N ALA A 24 11.16 10.71 21.65
CA ALA A 24 12.06 11.71 21.07
C ALA A 24 13.48 11.19 20.75
N GLY A 25 13.98 10.23 21.54
CA GLY A 25 15.29 9.61 21.30
C GLY A 25 15.38 8.73 20.04
N ASN A 26 14.25 8.42 19.40
CA ASN A 26 14.19 7.60 18.18
C ASN A 26 14.05 8.45 16.91
N GLU A 27 14.18 9.78 17.00
CA GLU A 27 14.22 10.65 15.83
C GLU A 27 15.37 10.23 14.90
N GLY A 28 15.04 9.88 13.65
CA GLY A 28 16.00 9.38 12.67
C GLY A 28 16.42 7.90 12.83
N ALA A 29 15.81 7.15 13.75
CA ALA A 29 16.16 5.74 14.00
C ALA A 29 15.51 4.74 13.01
N TYR A 30 14.54 5.19 12.21
CA TYR A 30 13.80 4.36 11.27
C TYR A 30 14.14 4.75 9.82
N ASP A 31 14.18 3.75 8.96
CA ASP A 31 14.33 3.88 7.51
C ASP A 31 13.20 3.13 6.81
N ALA A 32 12.98 3.39 5.53
CA ALA A 32 11.91 2.78 4.75
C ALA A 32 12.40 2.32 3.36
N SER A 33 11.87 1.20 2.89
CA SER A 33 12.10 0.72 1.53
C SER A 33 10.86 0.88 0.66
N ILE A 34 11.06 1.22 -0.62
CA ILE A 34 9.98 1.33 -1.59
C ILE A 34 9.68 -0.06 -2.14
N THR A 35 8.48 -0.58 -1.87
CA THR A 35 8.01 -1.86 -2.43
C THR A 35 6.97 -1.63 -3.52
N LYS A 36 7.12 -2.32 -4.65
CA LYS A 36 6.16 -2.28 -5.75
C LYS A 36 5.12 -3.39 -5.60
N CYS A 37 3.83 -3.04 -5.53
CA CYS A 37 2.77 -4.02 -5.63
C CYS A 37 2.64 -4.51 -7.08
N HIS A 38 3.00 -5.77 -7.35
CA HIS A 38 2.95 -6.33 -8.69
C HIS A 38 1.53 -6.45 -9.26
N ALA A 39 0.51 -6.59 -8.41
CA ALA A 39 -0.89 -6.57 -8.83
C ALA A 39 -1.30 -5.16 -9.32
N CYS A 40 -1.03 -4.13 -8.53
CA CYS A 40 -1.30 -2.74 -8.92
C CYS A 40 -0.50 -2.33 -10.15
N LEU A 41 0.76 -2.76 -10.27
CA LEU A 41 1.58 -2.53 -11.46
C LEU A 41 0.91 -3.12 -12.71
N ALA A 42 0.41 -4.36 -12.64
CA ALA A 42 -0.28 -4.99 -13.77
C ALA A 42 -1.52 -4.21 -14.18
N GLY A 43 -2.31 -3.73 -13.22
CA GLY A 43 -3.46 -2.85 -13.48
C GLY A 43 -3.06 -1.55 -14.17
N ALA A 44 -2.05 -0.86 -13.64
CA ALA A 44 -1.52 0.38 -14.21
C ALA A 44 -1.00 0.17 -15.65
N GLN A 45 -0.25 -0.90 -15.89
CA GLN A 45 0.24 -1.26 -17.22
C GLN A 45 -0.91 -1.51 -18.20
N ARG A 46 -2.00 -2.15 -17.76
CA ARG A 46 -3.16 -2.41 -18.63
C ARG A 46 -3.91 -1.13 -19.00
N VAL A 47 -4.05 -0.19 -18.07
CA VAL A 47 -4.66 1.13 -18.31
C VAL A 47 -3.80 1.94 -19.27
N ALA A 48 -2.48 1.98 -19.05
CA ALA A 48 -1.54 2.69 -19.91
C ALA A 48 -1.66 2.19 -21.36
N ALA A 49 -1.60 0.87 -21.58
CA ALA A 49 -1.76 0.29 -22.91
C ALA A 49 -3.12 0.64 -23.55
N PHE A 50 -4.22 0.60 -22.78
CA PHE A 50 -5.54 0.98 -23.30
C PHE A 50 -5.62 2.46 -23.70
N GLN A 51 -4.98 3.34 -22.95
CA GLN A 51 -4.92 4.77 -23.27
C GLN A 51 -4.03 5.05 -24.49
N GLU A 52 -2.90 4.37 -24.61
CA GLU A 52 -2.00 4.44 -25.77
C GLU A 52 -2.72 4.00 -27.06
N ASP A 53 -3.64 3.03 -26.96
CA ASP A 53 -4.50 2.59 -28.06
C ASP A 53 -5.67 3.58 -28.37
N GLY A 54 -5.70 4.75 -27.72
CA GLY A 54 -6.73 5.79 -27.93
C GLY A 54 -7.97 5.63 -27.05
N GLY A 55 -7.96 4.70 -26.10
CA GLY A 55 -9.04 4.51 -25.13
C GLY A 55 -9.17 5.68 -24.16
N LYS A 56 -10.40 6.01 -23.77
CA LYS A 56 -10.69 6.99 -22.71
C LYS A 56 -10.81 6.28 -21.36
N THR A 57 -10.11 6.77 -20.35
CA THR A 57 -10.08 6.15 -19.02
C THR A 57 -11.20 6.62 -18.10
N ASP A 58 -11.99 7.62 -18.51
CA ASP A 58 -13.13 8.13 -17.75
C ASP A 58 -14.16 7.03 -17.51
N GLY A 59 -14.45 6.75 -16.24
CA GLY A 59 -15.42 5.71 -15.84
C GLY A 59 -14.91 4.27 -15.96
N LEU A 60 -13.62 4.05 -16.24
CA LEU A 60 -13.05 2.71 -16.37
C LEU A 60 -12.93 2.01 -14.99
N LYS A 61 -13.40 0.76 -14.91
CA LYS A 61 -13.14 -0.15 -13.79
C LYS A 61 -12.14 -1.21 -14.23
N ILE A 62 -11.18 -1.53 -13.36
CA ILE A 62 -10.12 -2.48 -13.64
C ILE A 62 -10.21 -3.62 -12.62
N SER A 63 -10.27 -4.86 -13.12
CA SER A 63 -10.19 -6.05 -12.29
C SER A 63 -8.80 -6.65 -12.42
N VAL A 64 -8.07 -6.74 -11.31
CA VAL A 64 -6.75 -7.37 -11.26
C VAL A 64 -6.90 -8.79 -10.73
N PHE A 65 -6.33 -9.77 -11.44
CA PHE A 65 -6.36 -11.18 -11.06
C PHE A 65 -4.96 -11.80 -11.15
N ARG A 66 -4.76 -12.89 -10.42
CA ARG A 66 -3.52 -13.67 -10.47
C ARG A 66 -3.47 -14.42 -11.80
N ARG A 67 -2.34 -14.35 -12.51
CA ARG A 67 -2.11 -15.22 -13.67
C ARG A 67 -1.98 -16.66 -13.17
N GLU A 68 -2.80 -17.55 -13.72
CA GLU A 68 -2.63 -18.99 -13.55
C GLU A 68 -1.39 -19.40 -14.35
N SER A 69 -0.52 -20.20 -13.72
CA SER A 69 0.72 -20.72 -14.31
C SER A 69 0.49 -22.08 -14.97
#